data_AF-A0A9D8YQF2-F1
#
_entry.id   AF-A0A9D8YQF2-F1
#
_cell.length_a   1.000
_cell.length_b   1.000
_cell.length_c   1.000
_cell.angle_alpha   90.00
_cell.angle_beta   90.00
_cell.angle_gamma   90.00
#
_symmetry.space_group_name_H-M   'P 1'
#
loop_
_entity.id
_entity.type
_entity.pdbx_description
1 polymer ?
#
loop_
_entity_poly.entity_id
_entity_poly.type
_entity_poly.pdbx_seq_one_letter_code
_entity_poly.pdbx_strand_id
1 'polypeptide(L)'
;MRELGKRKKGRMGYSFMIYSEGQYASYDPNTIISDAETYYSNAHEIAEAAQVAKTLGCDYFEVKPMYDVNHYAIAQAKPYIDLIRDQVEAAKALATEDFRVLQAVKLQATLAGERTIEEKSYTRCAVSELRTLVTPSGTYVCPYFRGKPDKELGSLHNQSFKEMWAGEQRASVM
;
A
#
# COMPACT_ATOMS: atom_id res chain seq x y z
N MET A 1 5.55 5.62 -19.01
CA MET A 1 5.58 6.71 -18.01
C MET A 1 6.02 8.05 -18.57
N ARG A 2 7.17 8.19 -19.27
CA ARG A 2 7.60 9.50 -19.84
C ARG A 2 6.54 10.18 -20.72
N GLU A 3 5.94 9.43 -21.65
CA GLU A 3 4.87 9.96 -22.51
C GLU A 3 3.58 10.30 -21.74
N LEU A 4 3.30 9.58 -20.65
CA LEU A 4 2.18 9.90 -19.76
C LEU A 4 2.45 11.22 -19.02
N GLY A 5 3.67 11.41 -18.49
CA GLY A 5 4.09 12.64 -17.84
C GLY A 5 3.95 13.88 -18.72
N LYS A 6 4.30 13.77 -20.01
CA LYS A 6 4.16 14.86 -21.00
C LYS A 6 2.71 15.28 -21.27
N ARG A 7 1.74 14.39 -21.06
CA ARG A 7 0.33 14.60 -21.45
C ARG A 7 -0.63 14.56 -20.26
N LYS A 8 -0.13 14.40 -19.03
CA LYS A 8 -0.97 14.29 -17.83
C LYS A 8 -1.77 15.58 -17.64
N LYS A 9 -3.08 15.45 -17.38
CA LYS A 9 -3.95 16.57 -16.98
C LYS A 9 -4.17 16.64 -15.45
N GLY A 10 -3.65 15.67 -14.71
CA GLY A 10 -3.76 15.57 -13.26
C GLY A 10 -2.43 15.18 -12.62
N ARG A 11 -2.49 14.79 -11.33
CA ARG A 11 -1.32 14.31 -10.60
C ARG A 11 -0.95 12.89 -11.03
N MET A 12 0.33 12.66 -11.23
CA MET A 12 0.95 11.37 -11.49
C MET A 12 1.81 11.01 -10.29
N GLY A 13 1.50 9.88 -9.65
CA GLY A 13 2.27 9.36 -8.52
C GLY A 13 3.03 8.11 -8.89
N TYR A 14 4.11 7.83 -8.16
CA TYR A 14 4.77 6.54 -8.15
C TYR A 14 4.75 5.98 -6.72
N SER A 15 4.11 4.83 -6.51
CA SER A 15 4.17 4.14 -5.21
C SER A 15 5.25 3.06 -5.25
N PHE A 16 6.18 3.13 -4.29
CA PHE A 16 7.21 2.11 -4.06
C PHE A 16 6.84 1.31 -2.82
N MET A 17 6.66 -0.01 -2.99
CA MET A 17 6.43 -0.91 -1.88
C MET A 17 7.76 -1.56 -1.49
N ILE A 18 8.11 -1.44 -0.22
CA ILE A 18 9.25 -2.16 0.34
C ILE A 18 8.94 -3.65 0.28
N TYR A 19 9.93 -4.44 -0.12
CA TYR A 19 9.90 -5.88 -0.10
C TYR A 19 11.20 -6.37 0.53
N SER A 20 11.05 -7.28 1.48
CA SER A 20 12.15 -8.07 2.01
C SER A 20 11.70 -9.53 1.99
N GLU A 21 12.55 -10.40 1.49
CA GLU A 21 12.33 -11.84 1.53
C GLU A 21 12.38 -12.34 2.97
N GLY A 22 11.69 -13.44 3.26
CA GLY A 22 11.54 -14.00 4.61
C GLY A 22 10.11 -13.92 5.13
N GLN A 23 9.68 -14.95 5.87
CA GLN A 23 8.36 -14.97 6.50
C GLN A 23 8.39 -14.15 7.79
N TYR A 24 8.07 -12.87 7.71
CA TYR A 24 7.92 -11.99 8.88
C TYR A 24 6.52 -12.13 9.52
N ALA A 25 5.96 -13.34 9.53
CA ALA A 25 4.60 -13.61 9.95
C ALA A 25 4.44 -13.75 11.47
N SER A 26 5.51 -13.94 12.23
CA SER A 26 5.41 -13.97 13.70
C SER A 26 5.78 -12.61 14.28
N TYR A 27 4.76 -11.92 14.80
CA TYR A 27 4.87 -10.80 15.74
C TYR A 27 5.48 -11.27 17.08
N ASP A 28 6.58 -12.02 17.04
CA ASP A 28 7.37 -12.26 18.23
C ASP A 28 8.55 -11.29 18.17
N PRO A 29 8.53 -10.19 18.97
CA PRO A 29 9.64 -9.25 19.05
C PRO A 29 10.94 -9.90 19.58
N ASN A 30 10.88 -11.16 20.06
CA ASN A 30 12.03 -11.97 20.45
C ASN A 30 12.48 -12.97 19.37
N THR A 31 11.79 -13.04 18.23
CA THR A 31 12.33 -13.73 17.05
C THR A 31 13.44 -12.86 16.49
N ILE A 32 14.62 -13.04 17.06
CA ILE A 32 15.87 -12.65 16.44
C ILE A 32 15.94 -13.49 15.18
N ILE A 33 15.68 -12.90 14.02
CA ILE A 33 16.11 -13.49 12.75
C ILE A 33 17.63 -13.49 12.85
N SER A 34 18.16 -14.63 13.29
CA SER A 34 19.56 -14.83 13.62
C SER A 34 20.42 -14.43 12.45
N ASP A 35 21.55 -13.80 12.76
CA ASP A 35 22.63 -13.55 11.83
C ASP A 35 22.88 -14.80 10.96
N ALA A 36 22.86 -14.63 9.63
CA ALA A 36 23.29 -15.57 8.60
C ALA A 36 22.22 -16.25 7.69
N GLU A 37 21.23 -15.53 7.18
CA GLU A 37 20.82 -15.72 5.78
C GLU A 37 20.52 -14.36 5.14
N THR A 38 21.24 -14.02 4.07
CA THR A 38 20.97 -12.82 3.27
C THR A 38 19.63 -12.95 2.59
N TYR A 39 18.59 -12.40 3.21
CA TYR A 39 17.31 -12.21 2.53
C TYR A 39 17.41 -11.04 1.54
N TYR A 40 16.90 -11.23 0.33
CA TYR A 40 16.84 -10.14 -0.64
C TYR A 40 15.92 -9.02 -0.13
N SER A 41 16.33 -7.75 -0.24
CA SER A 41 15.48 -6.61 0.03
C SER A 41 15.70 -5.49 -0.98
N ASN A 42 14.62 -4.87 -1.44
CA ASN A 42 14.68 -3.72 -2.35
C ASN A 42 14.83 -2.38 -1.60
N ALA A 43 15.00 -2.39 -0.27
CA ALA A 43 15.08 -1.17 0.53
C ALA A 43 16.16 -0.18 0.07
N HIS A 44 17.28 -0.69 -0.45
CA HIS A 44 18.38 0.11 -0.98
C HIS A 44 18.03 0.88 -2.27
N GLU A 45 16.94 0.54 -2.94
CA GLU A 45 16.50 1.15 -4.20
C GLU A 45 15.55 2.34 -3.99
N ILE A 46 15.11 2.62 -2.76
CA ILE A 46 14.07 3.64 -2.48
C ILE A 46 14.47 5.03 -3.00
N ALA A 47 15.69 5.51 -2.72
CA ALA A 47 16.12 6.84 -3.16
C ALA A 47 16.31 6.92 -4.68
N GLU A 48 16.83 5.85 -5.30
CA GLU A 48 16.96 5.77 -6.75
C GLU A 48 15.59 5.78 -7.43
N ALA A 49 14.63 5.00 -6.92
CA ALA A 49 13.27 4.97 -7.42
C ALA A 49 12.58 6.33 -7.30
N ALA A 50 12.84 7.08 -6.22
CA ALA A 50 12.37 8.45 -6.08
C ALA A 50 12.97 9.39 -7.13
N GLN A 51 14.28 9.26 -7.41
CA GLN A 51 14.96 10.03 -8.46
C GLN A 51 14.40 9.70 -9.85
N VAL A 52 14.14 8.43 -10.13
CA VAL A 52 13.48 7.98 -11.37
C VAL A 52 12.08 8.58 -11.46
N ALA A 53 11.27 8.50 -10.40
CA ALA A 53 9.91 9.08 -10.38
C ALA A 53 9.92 10.58 -10.67
N LYS A 54 10.84 11.33 -10.04
CA LYS A 54 11.05 12.76 -10.30
C LYS A 54 11.41 13.01 -11.77
N THR A 55 12.35 12.24 -12.31
CA THR A 55 12.82 12.35 -13.71
C THR A 55 11.72 12.03 -14.73
N LEU A 56 10.76 11.17 -14.36
CA LEU A 56 9.60 10.84 -15.18
C LEU A 56 8.50 11.91 -15.14
N GLY A 57 8.63 12.93 -14.28
CA GLY A 57 7.64 14.00 -14.11
C GLY A 57 6.48 13.61 -13.19
N CYS A 58 6.66 12.66 -12.28
CA CYS A 58 5.69 12.41 -11.21
C CYS A 58 5.58 13.66 -10.31
N ASP A 59 4.39 13.93 -9.79
CA ASP A 59 4.14 14.97 -8.79
C ASP A 59 4.46 14.47 -7.37
N TYR A 60 4.45 13.16 -7.17
CA TYR A 60 4.84 12.56 -5.91
C TYR A 60 5.40 11.14 -6.05
N PHE A 61 6.23 10.77 -5.08
CA PHE A 61 6.69 9.42 -4.82
C PHE A 61 6.22 9.01 -3.43
N GLU A 62 5.66 7.80 -3.29
CA GLU A 62 5.10 7.31 -2.02
C GLU A 62 5.76 6.00 -1.62
N VAL A 63 6.39 5.96 -0.45
CA VAL A 63 6.98 4.74 0.11
C VAL A 63 5.99 4.05 1.04
N LYS A 64 5.76 2.76 0.81
CA LYS A 64 4.81 1.91 1.55
C LYS A 64 5.53 0.74 2.21
N PRO A 65 5.02 0.25 3.36
CA PRO A 65 5.53 -0.99 3.92
C PRO A 65 5.14 -2.17 3.02
N MET A 66 5.82 -3.29 3.23
CA MET A 66 5.38 -4.59 2.73
C MET A 66 4.09 -5.01 3.43
N TYR A 67 3.24 -5.77 2.75
CA TYR A 67 2.01 -6.35 3.32
C TYR A 67 1.95 -7.86 3.10
N ASP A 68 1.33 -8.58 4.04
CA ASP A 68 1.00 -9.99 3.86
C ASP A 68 -0.25 -10.20 2.98
N VAL A 69 -0.62 -11.45 2.74
CA VAL A 69 -1.82 -11.82 1.97
C VAL A 69 -3.13 -11.30 2.59
N ASN A 70 -3.13 -11.03 3.89
CA ASN A 70 -4.26 -10.48 4.63
C ASN A 70 -4.21 -8.94 4.74
N HIS A 71 -3.26 -8.29 4.07
CA HIS A 71 -3.00 -6.85 4.10
C HIS A 71 -2.57 -6.28 5.47
N TYR A 72 -1.96 -7.09 6.34
CA TYR A 72 -1.25 -6.59 7.51
C TYR A 72 0.13 -6.10 7.10
N ALA A 73 0.54 -4.95 7.64
CA ALA A 73 1.87 -4.43 7.39
C ALA A 73 2.91 -5.39 8.01
N ILE A 74 4.00 -5.60 7.29
CA ILE A 74 5.08 -6.49 7.70
C ILE A 74 6.22 -5.67 8.30
N ALA A 75 6.59 -6.00 9.54
CA ALA A 75 7.75 -5.46 10.21
C ALA A 75 9.05 -5.90 9.51
N GLN A 76 10.09 -5.08 9.60
CA GLN A 76 11.38 -5.31 8.94
C GLN A 76 12.43 -5.69 9.97
N ALA A 77 13.42 -6.49 9.59
CA ALA A 77 14.58 -6.75 10.45
C ALA A 77 15.35 -5.46 10.73
N LYS A 78 15.99 -5.36 11.89
CA LYS A 78 16.71 -4.14 12.33
C LYS A 78 17.67 -3.57 11.27
N PRO A 79 18.52 -4.35 10.59
CA PRO A 79 19.42 -3.82 9.55
C PRO A 79 18.66 -3.14 8.41
N TYR A 80 17.49 -3.66 8.01
CA TYR A 80 16.66 -3.02 6.99
C TYR A 80 15.92 -1.80 7.51
N ILE A 81 15.51 -1.77 8.79
CA ILE A 81 14.88 -0.56 9.38
C ILE A 81 15.81 0.64 9.23
N ASP A 82 17.08 0.49 9.59
CA ASP A 82 18.06 1.58 9.53
C ASP A 82 18.33 1.98 8.07
N LEU A 83 18.51 1.01 7.16
CA LEU A 83 18.63 1.27 5.72
C LEU A 83 17.40 1.98 5.12
N ILE A 84 16.19 1.57 5.48
CA ILE A 84 14.94 2.17 4.99
C ILE A 84 14.85 3.62 5.47
N ARG A 85 15.21 3.91 6.73
CA ARG A 85 15.22 5.29 7.24
C ARG A 85 16.16 6.16 6.44
N ASP A 86 17.40 5.72 6.23
CA ASP A 86 18.40 6.47 5.48
C ASP A 86 17.94 6.74 4.04
N GLN A 87 17.39 5.72 3.39
CA GLN A 87 16.91 5.84 2.01
C GLN A 87 15.63 6.69 1.88
N VAL A 88 14.74 6.65 2.87
CA VAL A 88 13.56 7.53 2.91
C VAL A 88 13.97 8.98 3.13
N GLU A 89 14.95 9.26 3.98
CA GLU A 89 15.48 10.61 4.16
C GLU A 89 16.20 11.12 2.91
N ALA A 90 17.00 10.27 2.25
CA ALA A 90 17.61 10.59 0.96
C ALA A 90 16.56 10.88 -0.13
N ALA A 91 15.47 10.10 -0.17
CA ALA A 91 14.35 10.38 -1.07
C ALA A 91 13.67 11.72 -0.73
N LYS A 92 13.40 12.00 0.56
CA LYS A 92 12.80 13.27 1.00
C LYS A 92 13.65 14.48 0.62
N ALA A 93 14.97 14.37 0.63
CA ALA A 93 15.87 15.43 0.18
C ALA A 93 15.70 15.80 -1.32
N LEU A 94 15.07 14.93 -2.13
CA LEU A 94 14.75 15.21 -3.53
C LEU A 94 13.47 16.05 -3.70
N ALA A 95 12.70 16.27 -2.63
CA ALA A 95 11.42 16.98 -2.70
C ALA A 95 11.61 18.45 -3.14
N THR A 96 10.67 18.93 -3.94
CA THR A 96 10.58 20.31 -4.42
C THR A 96 9.13 20.78 -4.32
N GLU A 97 8.84 22.01 -4.73
CA GLU A 97 7.45 22.50 -4.80
C GLU A 97 6.56 21.61 -5.70
N ASP A 98 7.14 21.07 -6.78
CA ASP A 98 6.46 20.25 -7.79
C ASP A 98 6.59 18.73 -7.57
N PHE A 99 7.44 18.29 -6.63
CA PHE A 99 7.68 16.87 -6.37
C PHE A 99 7.68 16.57 -4.87
N ARG A 100 6.73 15.76 -4.41
CA ARG A 100 6.60 15.38 -2.99
C ARG A 100 7.07 13.96 -2.75
N VAL A 101 7.72 13.74 -1.61
CA VAL A 101 7.97 12.39 -1.09
C VAL A 101 7.03 12.14 0.08
N LEU A 102 6.18 11.14 -0.07
CA LEU A 102 5.17 10.74 0.90
C LEU A 102 5.60 9.45 1.56
N GLN A 103 5.42 9.39 2.87
CA GLN A 103 5.65 8.19 3.66
C GLN A 103 4.31 7.72 4.22
N ALA A 104 3.94 6.47 3.96
CA ALA A 104 2.72 5.90 4.53
C ALA A 104 2.81 5.89 6.07
N VAL A 105 1.73 6.27 6.76
CA VAL A 105 1.67 6.25 8.24
C VAL A 105 2.00 4.86 8.78
N LYS A 106 1.51 3.80 8.12
CA LYS A 106 1.84 2.41 8.47
C LYS A 106 3.34 2.10 8.43
N LEU A 107 4.06 2.72 7.49
CA LEU A 107 5.52 2.54 7.40
C LEU A 107 6.21 3.20 8.60
N GLN A 108 5.72 4.35 9.06
CA GLN A 108 6.26 5.00 10.27
C GLN A 108 6.11 4.09 11.49
N ALA A 109 4.91 3.54 11.69
CA ALA A 109 4.62 2.59 12.77
C ALA A 109 5.51 1.34 12.71
N THR A 110 5.65 0.71 11.53
CA THR A 110 6.50 -0.49 11.38
C THR A 110 7.98 -0.20 11.63
N LEU A 111 8.46 0.99 11.26
CA LEU A 111 9.84 1.41 11.51
C LEU A 111 10.08 1.80 12.97
N ALA A 112 9.03 2.15 13.72
CA ALA A 112 9.10 2.41 15.15
C ALA A 112 8.97 1.13 16.00
N GLY A 113 8.72 -0.03 15.37
CA GLY A 113 8.48 -1.30 16.08
C GLY A 113 7.09 -1.39 16.72
N GLU A 114 6.15 -0.53 16.30
CA GLU A 114 4.78 -0.56 16.80
C GLU A 114 4.00 -1.80 16.27
N ARG A 115 2.89 -2.12 16.95
CA ARG A 115 1.97 -3.18 16.51
C ARG A 115 1.43 -2.88 15.12
N THR A 116 1.50 -3.87 14.23
CA THR A 116 0.93 -3.79 12.87
C THR A 116 -0.56 -4.16 12.84
N ILE A 117 -1.09 -4.63 13.97
CA ILE A 117 -2.51 -4.88 14.18
C ILE A 117 -3.20 -3.55 14.51
N GLU A 118 -4.04 -3.11 13.57
CA GLU A 118 -4.88 -1.93 13.74
C GLU A 118 -6.28 -2.37 14.17
N GLU A 119 -6.54 -2.40 15.48
CA GLU A 119 -7.88 -2.64 15.98
C GLU A 119 -8.83 -1.53 15.52
N LYS A 120 -9.96 -1.93 14.93
CA LYS A 120 -10.98 -1.03 14.43
C LYS A 120 -12.19 -1.15 15.34
N SER A 121 -12.43 -0.14 16.16
CA SER A 121 -13.60 -0.07 17.04
C SER A 121 -14.90 0.30 16.29
N TYR A 122 -14.80 0.65 15.01
CA TYR A 122 -15.96 0.97 14.18
C TYR A 122 -16.54 -0.27 13.53
N THR A 123 -17.86 -0.33 13.47
CA THR A 123 -18.61 -1.37 12.76
C THR A 123 -18.94 -0.99 11.31
N ARG A 124 -18.65 0.27 10.92
CA ARG A 124 -18.94 0.80 9.58
C ARG A 124 -17.80 1.67 9.06
N CYS A 125 -17.45 1.51 7.78
CA CYS A 125 -16.46 2.35 7.11
C CYS A 125 -17.17 3.42 6.25
N ALA A 126 -17.17 4.69 6.65
CA ALA A 126 -17.86 5.74 5.86
C ALA A 126 -17.36 5.86 4.41
N VAL A 127 -16.10 5.47 4.15
CA VAL A 127 -15.51 5.50 2.80
C VAL A 127 -16.16 4.47 1.86
N SER A 128 -16.76 3.39 2.37
CA SER A 128 -17.46 2.41 1.52
C SER A 128 -18.71 2.99 0.84
N GLU A 129 -19.23 4.12 1.33
CA GLU A 129 -20.33 4.84 0.69
C GLU A 129 -19.87 5.72 -0.47
N LEU A 130 -18.59 6.09 -0.50
CA LEU A 130 -18.05 7.06 -1.45
C LEU A 130 -17.29 6.41 -2.60
N ARG A 131 -16.78 5.20 -2.39
CA ARG A 131 -16.01 4.46 -3.39
C ARG A 131 -16.25 2.97 -3.29
N THR A 132 -16.05 2.29 -4.42
CA THR A 132 -16.08 0.83 -4.53
C THR A 132 -14.96 0.37 -5.47
N LEU A 133 -14.66 -0.92 -5.45
CA LEU A 133 -13.72 -1.52 -6.38
C LEU A 133 -14.49 -2.29 -7.45
N VAL A 134 -14.36 -1.89 -8.71
CA VAL A 134 -14.83 -2.67 -9.87
C VAL A 134 -13.65 -3.39 -10.51
N THR A 135 -13.80 -4.69 -10.78
CA THR A 135 -12.80 -5.52 -11.46
C THR A 135 -13.48 -6.43 -12.49
N PRO A 136 -12.71 -7.06 -13.40
CA PRO A 136 -13.26 -8.10 -14.28
C PRO A 136 -13.85 -9.31 -13.53
N SER A 137 -13.39 -9.58 -12.30
CA SER A 137 -13.84 -10.70 -11.47
C SER A 137 -14.88 -10.30 -10.41
N GLY A 138 -15.58 -9.18 -10.62
CA GLY A 138 -16.63 -8.70 -9.72
C GLY A 138 -16.35 -7.33 -9.09
N THR A 139 -17.33 -6.86 -8.33
CA THR A 139 -17.32 -5.58 -7.63
C THR A 139 -17.29 -5.80 -6.12
N TYR A 140 -16.43 -5.09 -5.40
CA TYR A 140 -16.16 -5.31 -3.98
C TYR A 140 -16.19 -3.99 -3.21
N VAL A 141 -16.57 -4.03 -1.93
CA VAL A 141 -16.63 -2.85 -1.04
C VAL A 141 -15.33 -2.03 -1.03
N CYS A 142 -14.18 -2.71 -1.07
CA CYS A 142 -12.87 -2.10 -0.95
C CYS A 142 -11.83 -2.95 -1.67
N PRO A 143 -10.72 -2.37 -2.19
CA PRO A 143 -9.61 -3.14 -2.72
C PRO A 143 -9.05 -4.21 -1.77
N TYR A 144 -9.12 -3.98 -0.46
CA TYR A 144 -8.74 -4.94 0.59
C TYR A 144 -9.53 -6.26 0.54
N PHE A 145 -10.73 -6.22 -0.03
CA PHE A 145 -11.63 -7.36 -0.08
C PHE A 145 -11.74 -7.98 -1.47
N ARG A 146 -10.87 -7.57 -2.40
CA ARG A 146 -10.85 -8.14 -3.75
C ARG A 146 -10.70 -9.66 -3.68
N GLY A 147 -11.59 -10.37 -4.37
CA GLY A 147 -11.57 -11.83 -4.44
C GLY A 147 -12.10 -12.52 -3.18
N LYS A 148 -12.64 -11.79 -2.20
CA LYS A 148 -13.34 -12.37 -1.05
C LYS A 148 -14.85 -12.45 -1.36
N PRO A 149 -15.42 -13.66 -1.55
CA PRO A 149 -16.82 -13.80 -1.96
C PRO A 149 -17.81 -13.19 -0.96
N ASP A 150 -17.52 -13.28 0.34
CA ASP A 150 -18.31 -12.68 1.42
C ASP A 150 -18.27 -11.14 1.43
N LYS A 151 -17.46 -10.55 0.56
CA LYS A 151 -17.29 -9.10 0.39
C LYS A 151 -17.60 -8.60 -1.02
N GLU A 152 -18.15 -9.47 -1.87
CA GLU A 152 -18.57 -9.13 -3.22
C GLU A 152 -19.96 -8.46 -3.20
N LEU A 153 -20.07 -7.33 -3.88
CA LEU A 153 -21.31 -6.59 -4.12
C LEU A 153 -22.11 -7.16 -5.30
N GLY A 154 -21.40 -7.75 -6.27
CA GLY A 154 -21.94 -8.39 -7.45
C GLY A 154 -21.11 -8.14 -8.71
N SER A 155 -21.65 -8.51 -9.86
CA SER A 155 -20.97 -8.42 -11.15
C SER A 155 -21.72 -7.53 -12.14
N LEU A 156 -21.00 -6.58 -12.73
CA LEU A 156 -21.53 -5.71 -13.80
C LEU A 156 -21.80 -6.45 -15.12
N HIS A 157 -21.39 -7.71 -15.23
CA HIS A 157 -21.77 -8.57 -16.35
C HIS A 157 -23.23 -9.02 -16.26
N ASN A 158 -23.82 -9.04 -15.06
CA ASN A 158 -25.12 -9.65 -14.78
C ASN A 158 -26.20 -8.61 -14.41
N GLN A 159 -25.80 -7.44 -13.90
CA GLN A 159 -26.70 -6.37 -13.46
C GLN A 159 -26.07 -4.99 -13.65
N SER A 160 -26.89 -3.94 -13.71
CA SER A 160 -26.37 -2.58 -13.79
C SER A 160 -25.71 -2.14 -12.47
N PHE A 161 -24.83 -1.14 -12.55
CA PHE A 161 -24.22 -0.57 -11.34
C PHE A 161 -25.26 0.00 -10.38
N LYS A 162 -26.35 0.59 -10.90
CA LYS A 162 -27.43 1.17 -10.09
C LYS A 162 -28.16 0.10 -9.29
N GLU A 163 -28.50 -1.02 -9.92
CA GLU A 163 -29.16 -2.16 -9.25
C GLU A 163 -28.26 -2.76 -8.18
N MET A 164 -26.99 -3.02 -8.53
CA MET A 164 -26.00 -3.52 -7.57
C MET A 164 -25.81 -2.58 -6.37
N TRP A 165 -25.76 -1.27 -6.62
CA TRP A 165 -25.53 -0.27 -5.59
C TRP A 165 -26.74 -0.04 -4.68
N ALA A 166 -27.95 -0.22 -5.19
CA ALA A 166 -29.18 -0.11 -4.41
C ALA A 166 -29.66 -1.46 -3.84
N GLY A 167 -29.00 -2.57 -4.21
CA GLY A 167 -29.42 -3.93 -3.88
C GLY A 167 -29.09 -4.37 -2.46
N GLU A 168 -29.83 -5.39 -2.00
CA GLU A 168 -29.69 -5.96 -0.65
C GLU A 168 -28.30 -6.55 -0.38
N GLN A 169 -27.64 -7.10 -1.41
CA GLN A 169 -26.29 -7.63 -1.30
C GLN A 169 -25.28 -6.57 -0.85
N ARG A 170 -25.43 -5.32 -1.28
CA ARG A 170 -24.55 -4.26 -0.78
C ARG A 170 -24.83 -3.95 0.69
N ALA A 171 -26.09 -3.93 1.09
CA ALA A 171 -26.48 -3.67 2.47
C ALA A 171 -26.03 -4.78 3.44
N SER A 172 -25.93 -6.03 2.97
CA SER A 172 -25.47 -7.16 3.80
C SER A 172 -23.95 -7.23 3.97
N VAL A 173 -23.20 -6.61 3.06
CA VAL A 173 -21.73 -6.69 3.01
C VAL A 173 -21.04 -5.48 3.65
N MET A 174 -21.73 -4.33 3.68
CA MET A 174 -21.26 -3.09 4.32
C MET A 174 -21.53 -3.06 5.83
#